data_AF-A0A1C7ECJ4-F1
#
_entry.id   AF-A0A1C7ECJ4-F1
#
_cell.length_a   1.000
_cell.length_b   1.000
_cell.length_c   1.000
_cell.angle_alpha   90.00
_cell.angle_beta   90.00
_cell.angle_gamma   90.00
#
_symmetry.space_group_name_H-M   'P 1'
#
loop_
_entity.id
_entity.type
_entity.pdbx_description
1 polymer ?
#
loop_
_entity_poly.entity_id
_entity_poly.type
_entity_poly.pdbx_seq_one_letter_code
_entity_poly.pdbx_strand_id
1 'polypeptide(L)' 'MFSGDYSETTFSGPNFKFEDVNMNDLNLTGTDIPDSLGMGQNLRIRAVVEEFDENLGIIFLDPIVTEIR' A
#
# COMPACT_ATOMS: atom_id res chain seq x y z
N MET A 1 18.15 9.10 0.31
CA MET A 1 16.86 8.49 0.67
C MET A 1 16.32 7.82 -0.57
N PHE A 2 16.01 6.52 -0.50
CA PHE A 2 15.42 5.77 -1.60
C PHE A 2 13.91 5.69 -1.39
N SER A 3 13.13 5.73 -2.48
CA SER A 3 11.68 5.49 -2.38
C SER A 3 11.44 4.03 -1.94
N GLY A 4 10.62 3.85 -0.91
CA GLY A 4 10.29 2.53 -0.36
C GLY A 4 11.11 2.08 0.86
N ASP A 5 12.05 2.89 1.36
CA ASP A 5 12.71 2.64 2.64
C ASP A 5 11.90 3.30 3.77
N TYR A 6 11.33 2.49 4.66
CA TYR A 6 10.50 3.00 5.75
C TYR A 6 11.36 3.76 6.76
N SER A 7 10.97 5.00 7.07
CA SER A 7 11.50 5.74 8.21
C SER A 7 10.34 6.30 9.02
N GLU A 8 10.43 6.14 10.34
CA GLU A 8 9.43 6.63 11.29
C GLU A 8 9.26 8.15 11.25
N THR A 9 10.25 8.87 10.71
CA THR A 9 10.32 10.33 10.74
C THR A 9 10.34 10.97 9.35
N THR A 10 10.62 10.20 8.30
CA THR A 10 10.75 10.73 6.95
C THR A 10 10.25 9.72 5.92
N PHE A 11 9.37 10.15 5.03
CA PHE A 11 9.00 9.39 3.84
C PHE A 11 9.08 10.31 2.62
N SER A 12 9.46 9.75 1.48
CA SER A 12 9.64 10.46 0.21
C SER A 12 8.92 9.71 -0.89
N GLY A 13 7.86 10.29 -1.44
CA GLY A 13 7.10 9.73 -2.55
C GLY A 13 5.67 10.22 -2.59
N PRO A 14 4.91 9.83 -3.62
CA PRO A 14 3.47 10.04 -3.66
C PRO A 14 2.77 9.27 -2.53
N ASN A 15 1.62 9.79 -2.09
CA ASN A 15 0.75 9.09 -1.16
C ASN A 15 -0.21 8.18 -1.94
N PHE A 16 -0.23 6.90 -1.60
CA PHE A 16 -1.18 5.93 -2.13
C PHE A 16 -2.15 5.52 -1.03
N LYS A 17 -3.42 5.30 -1.39
CA LYS A 17 -4.45 4.88 -0.45
C LYS A 17 -5.33 3.80 -1.07
N PHE A 18 -5.64 2.77 -0.27
CA PHE A 18 -6.80 1.92 -0.47
C PHE A 18 -7.95 2.49 0.37
N GLU A 19 -9.14 2.61 -0.22
CA GLU A 19 -10.34 3.08 0.47
C GLU A 19 -11.42 1.99 0.40
N ASP A 20 -12.10 1.76 1.53
CA ASP A 20 -13.13 0.70 1.66
C ASP A 20 -12.66 -0.73 1.31
N VAL A 21 -11.36 -1.01 1.49
CA VAL A 21 -10.73 -2.33 1.26
C VAL A 21 -10.44 -3.03 2.59
N ASN A 22 -10.91 -4.27 2.74
CA ASN A 22 -10.58 -5.11 3.89
C ASN A 22 -9.36 -6.01 3.61
N MET A 23 -8.86 -6.68 4.66
CA MET A 23 -7.73 -7.62 4.54
C MET A 23 -7.96 -8.68 3.45
N ASN A 24 -9.17 -9.23 3.39
CA ASN A 24 -9.52 -10.27 2.42
C ASN A 24 -9.54 -9.76 0.97
N ASP A 25 -9.75 -8.46 0.77
CA ASP A 25 -9.82 -7.83 -0.55
C ASP A 25 -8.41 -7.55 -1.13
N LEU A 26 -7.38 -7.50 -0.27
CA LEU A 26 -6.00 -7.25 -0.69
C LEU A 26 -5.36 -8.40 -1.49
N ASN A 27 -6.00 -9.58 -1.51
CA ASN A 27 -5.47 -10.80 -2.12
C ASN A 27 -4.01 -11.04 -1.70
N LEU A 28 -3.75 -11.10 -0.39
CA LEU A 28 -2.40 -11.26 0.13
C LEU A 28 -1.75 -12.56 -0.37
N THR A 29 -0.48 -12.44 -0.75
CA THR A 29 0.37 -13.54 -1.24
C THR A 29 1.74 -13.47 -0.58
N GLY A 30 2.46 -14.60 -0.57
CA GLY A 30 3.78 -14.72 0.02
C GLY A 30 3.87 -15.88 1.01
N THR A 31 5.00 -15.96 1.71
CA THR A 31 5.17 -16.83 2.88
C THR A 31 4.74 -16.09 4.13
N ASP A 32 4.14 -16.79 5.11
CA ASP A 32 3.72 -16.23 6.40
C ASP A 32 2.77 -15.03 6.29
N ILE A 33 1.67 -15.21 5.54
CA ILE A 33 0.62 -14.19 5.39
C ILE A 33 0.06 -13.83 6.77
N PRO A 34 0.15 -12.56 7.21
CA PRO A 34 -0.30 -12.16 8.53
C PRO A 34 -1.83 -11.95 8.57
N ASP A 35 -2.42 -12.10 9.76
CA ASP A 35 -3.84 -11.82 9.98
C ASP A 35 -4.16 -10.30 9.91
N SER A 36 -3.14 -9.45 10.09
CA SER A 36 -3.27 -7.99 10.02
C SER A 36 -2.00 -7.34 9.51
N LEU A 37 -2.13 -6.15 8.92
CA LEU A 37 -1.01 -5.33 8.50
C LEU A 37 -0.72 -4.22 9.52
N GLY A 38 0.57 -4.00 9.79
CA GLY A 38 1.08 -2.98 10.68
C GLY A 38 1.94 -1.93 9.96
N MET A 39 2.20 -0.81 10.64
CA MET A 39 3.13 0.21 10.13
C MET A 39 4.54 -0.37 9.94
N GLY A 40 5.23 0.07 8.89
CA GLY A 40 6.60 -0.35 8.58
C GLY A 40 6.73 -1.68 7.86
N GLN A 41 5.63 -2.40 7.59
CA GLN A 41 5.68 -3.59 6.74
C GLN A 41 5.90 -3.22 5.29
N ASN A 42 6.88 -3.88 4.66
CA ASN A 42 7.16 -3.73 3.25
C ASN A 42 6.22 -4.60 2.44
N LEU A 43 5.58 -4.01 1.44
CA LEU A 43 4.62 -4.66 0.57
C LEU A 43 4.99 -4.38 -0.87
N ARG A 44 4.76 -5.36 -1.75
CA ARG A 44 4.74 -5.13 -3.19
C ARG A 44 3.30 -5.20 -3.69
N ILE A 45 2.82 -4.07 -4.20
CA ILE A 45 1.43 -3.88 -4.60
C ILE A 45 1.31 -3.85 -6.13
N ARG A 46 0.33 -4.58 -6.67
CA ARG A 46 -0.17 -4.39 -8.02
C ARG A 46 -1.67 -4.06 -7.93
N ALA A 47 -2.03 -2.89 -8.43
CA ALA A 47 -3.36 -2.33 -8.30
C ALA A 47 -3.75 -1.54 -9.55
N VAL A 48 -5.05 -1.28 -9.71
CA VAL A 48 -5.57 -0.28 -10.66
C VAL A 48 -5.54 1.09 -9.99
N VAL A 49 -5.20 2.14 -10.74
CA VAL A 49 -5.37 3.52 -10.26
C VAL A 49 -6.82 3.93 -10.53
N GLU A 50 -7.56 4.22 -9.48
CA GLU A 50 -8.96 4.64 -9.59
C GLU A 50 -9.09 6.14 -9.83
N GLU A 51 -8.48 6.92 -8.94
CA GLU A 51 -8.56 8.38 -8.94
C GLU A 51 -7.27 9.01 -8.40
N PHE A 52 -6.99 10.22 -8.86
CA PHE A 52 -6.02 11.12 -8.24
C PHE A 52 -6.74 12.36 -7.70
N ASP A 53 -6.75 12.52 -6.38
CA ASP A 53 -7.25 13.74 -5.73
C ASP A 53 -6.11 14.76 -5.66
N GLU A 54 -6.18 15.77 -6.51
CA GLU A 54 -5.19 16.85 -6.58
C GLU A 54 -5.15 17.72 -5.33
N ASN A 55 -6.27 17.88 -4.61
CA ASN A 55 -6.32 18.71 -3.41
C ASN A 55 -5.62 18.03 -2.23
N LEU A 56 -5.73 16.70 -2.15
CA LEU A 56 -5.09 15.90 -1.10
C LEU A 56 -3.70 15.38 -1.52
N GLY A 57 -3.41 15.34 -2.82
CA GLY A 57 -2.20 14.72 -3.35
C GLY A 57 -2.17 13.21 -3.11
N ILE A 58 -3.33 12.55 -3.18
CA ILE A 58 -3.51 11.12 -2.91
C ILE A 58 -3.93 10.41 -4.20
N ILE A 59 -3.27 9.28 -4.48
CA ILE A 59 -3.68 8.35 -5.54
C ILE A 59 -4.44 7.19 -4.89
N PHE A 60 -5.71 7.05 -5.26
CA PHE A 60 -6.57 5.97 -4.82
C PHE A 60 -6.37 4.74 -5.70
N LEU A 61 -6.31 3.58 -5.06
CA LEU A 61 -5.98 2.31 -5.70
C LEU A 61 -7.06 1.26 -5.42
N ASP A 62 -7.28 0.37 -6.39
CA ASP A 62 -8.05 -0.86 -6.24
C ASP A 62 -7.11 -2.08 -6.33
N PRO A 63 -6.95 -2.88 -5.25
CA PRO A 63 -5.95 -3.94 -5.20
C PRO A 63 -6.27 -5.12 -6.13
N ILE A 64 -5.28 -5.52 -6.95
CA ILE A 64 -5.34 -6.79 -7.70
C ILE A 64 -4.63 -7.89 -6.91
N VAL A 65 -3.41 -7.62 -6.44
CA VAL A 65 -2.62 -8.54 -5.60
C VAL A 65 -1.63 -7.74 -4.77
N THR A 66 -1.45 -8.18 -3.53
CA THR A 66 -0.46 -7.61 -2.60
C THR A 66 0.44 -8.72 -2.10
N GLU A 67 1.75 -8.53 -2.21
CA GLU A 67 2.77 -9.51 -1.84
C GLU A 67 3.52 -9.01 -0.60
N ILE A 68 3.58 -9.85 0.46
CA ILE A 68 4.39 -9.59 1.66
C ILE A 68 5.88 -9.70 1.30
N ARG A 69 6.70 -8.74 1.78
CA ARG A 69 8.14 -8.66 1.51
C ARG A 69 9.00 -8.73 2.76
#